data_AF-A0A941XEL5-F1
#
_entry.id   AF-A0A941XEL5-F1
#
_cell.length_a   1.000
_cell.length_b   1.000
_cell.length_c   1.000
_cell.angle_alpha   90.00
_cell.angle_beta   90.00
_cell.angle_gamma   90.00
#
_symmetry.space_group_name_H-M   'P 1'
#
loop_
_entity.id
_entity.type
_entity.pdbx_description
1 polymer ?
#
loop_
_entity_poly.entity_id
_entity_poly.type
_entity_poly.pdbx_seq_one_letter_code
_entity_poly.pdbx_strand_id
1 'polypeptide(L)'
;MERIDYITRKWWFFVILVISQFLFLPYASKNFQVEQINTIIYTTLTNSIQLKISSYSVYFQILSLIILVLLIVLKNRMKLIFNLYVAVSYILFAFVQNIAITEKYGWSIVTVNVIMFLFVAYVWVIEIFQSKNDYSFSPFQWKYSWMILLSLFAYLCPLSADGFNFNPAHFVYKNSATAFCLTTPLFLTLMTLNIPSINIVT
;
A
#
# COMPACT_ATOMS: atom_id res chain seq x y z
N MET A 1 -2.92 17.42 -13.54
CA MET A 1 -3.95 16.58 -12.88
C MET A 1 -5.18 16.41 -13.76
N GLU A 2 -5.68 17.47 -14.43
CA GLU A 2 -6.82 17.35 -15.36
C GLU A 2 -6.66 16.26 -16.42
N ARG A 3 -5.48 16.11 -17.02
CA ARG A 3 -5.21 15.02 -17.97
C ARG A 3 -5.25 13.63 -17.33
N ILE A 4 -4.76 13.47 -16.10
CA ILE A 4 -4.77 12.19 -15.39
C ILE A 4 -6.20 11.87 -14.98
N ASP A 5 -6.92 12.83 -14.39
CA ASP A 5 -8.34 12.71 -14.01
C ASP A 5 -9.22 12.34 -15.22
N TYR A 6 -8.97 12.97 -16.38
CA TYR A 6 -9.66 12.65 -17.61
C TYR A 6 -9.39 11.21 -18.09
N ILE A 7 -8.16 10.72 -17.92
CA ILE A 7 -7.79 9.36 -18.32
C ILE A 7 -8.38 8.33 -17.33
N THR A 8 -8.27 8.57 -16.02
CA THR A 8 -8.71 7.64 -14.96
C THR A 8 -10.23 7.48 -14.91
N ARG A 9 -11.01 8.44 -15.45
CA ARG A 9 -12.47 8.32 -15.58
C ARG A 9 -12.93 7.45 -16.74
N LYS A 10 -12.06 7.08 -17.68
CA LYS A 10 -12.46 6.30 -18.86
C LYS A 10 -12.45 4.80 -18.57
N TRP A 11 -13.47 4.10 -19.04
CA TRP A 11 -13.59 2.65 -18.83
C TRP A 11 -12.40 1.84 -19.39
N TRP A 12 -11.82 2.27 -20.52
CA TRP A 12 -10.65 1.61 -21.11
C TRP A 12 -9.40 1.68 -20.23
N PHE A 13 -9.28 2.68 -19.35
CA PHE A 13 -8.14 2.77 -18.44
C PHE A 13 -8.12 1.57 -17.48
N PHE A 14 -9.28 1.22 -16.92
CA PHE A 14 -9.43 0.04 -16.08
C PHE A 14 -9.15 -1.25 -16.84
N VAL A 15 -9.58 -1.34 -18.11
CA VAL A 15 -9.27 -2.48 -18.97
C VAL A 15 -7.76 -2.62 -19.18
N ILE A 16 -7.05 -1.53 -19.43
CA ILE A 16 -5.58 -1.55 -19.55
C ILE A 16 -4.92 -1.97 -18.25
N LEU A 17 -5.39 -1.49 -17.09
CA LEU A 17 -4.87 -1.91 -15.79
C LEU A 17 -5.03 -3.42 -15.59
N VAL A 18 -6.20 -3.98 -15.92
CA VAL A 18 -6.44 -5.43 -15.82
C VAL A 18 -5.56 -6.20 -16.80
N ILE A 19 -5.48 -5.77 -18.06
CA ILE A 19 -4.65 -6.42 -19.08
C ILE A 19 -3.17 -6.36 -18.68
N SER A 20 -2.72 -5.26 -18.08
CA SER A 20 -1.33 -5.09 -17.65
C SER A 20 -0.91 -6.14 -16.61
N GLN A 21 -1.84 -6.62 -15.76
CA GLN A 21 -1.59 -7.71 -14.81
C GLN A 21 -1.16 -9.01 -15.50
N PHE A 22 -1.63 -9.23 -16.73
CA PHE A 22 -1.29 -10.42 -17.53
C PHE A 22 -0.10 -10.19 -18.46
N LEU A 23 0.12 -8.95 -18.91
CA LEU A 23 1.23 -8.62 -19.82
C LEU A 23 2.59 -8.55 -19.12
N PHE A 24 2.63 -8.03 -17.88
CA PHE A 24 3.88 -7.83 -17.16
C PHE A 24 4.30 -9.08 -16.39
N LEU A 25 5.11 -9.93 -17.04
CA LEU A 25 5.69 -11.13 -16.44
C LEU A 25 6.73 -10.76 -15.36
N PRO A 26 6.83 -11.53 -14.26
CA PRO A 26 7.87 -11.31 -13.27
C PRO A 26 9.25 -11.49 -13.90
N TYR A 27 10.22 -10.72 -13.42
CA TYR A 27 11.60 -10.85 -13.85
C TYR A 27 12.35 -11.81 -12.92
N ALA A 28 13.20 -12.67 -13.49
CA ALA A 28 14.13 -13.50 -12.73
C ALA A 28 15.45 -13.60 -13.49
N SER A 29 16.56 -13.40 -12.77
CA SER A 29 17.92 -13.45 -13.36
C SER A 29 18.38 -14.87 -13.71
N LYS A 30 17.84 -15.90 -13.06
CA LYS A 30 18.20 -17.31 -13.26
C LYS A 30 16.94 -18.17 -13.36
N ASN A 31 17.03 -19.25 -14.16
CA ASN A 31 16.00 -20.30 -14.26
C ASN A 31 14.58 -19.77 -14.54
N PHE A 32 14.46 -18.71 -15.35
CA PHE A 32 13.16 -18.18 -15.73
C PHE A 32 12.45 -19.14 -16.68
N GLN A 33 11.30 -19.65 -16.23
CA GLN A 33 10.40 -20.48 -17.03
C GLN A 33 8.99 -19.92 -16.91
N VAL A 34 8.32 -19.76 -18.06
CA VAL A 34 6.98 -19.18 -18.13
C VAL A 34 5.97 -20.07 -17.40
N GLU A 35 6.15 -21.40 -17.39
CA GLU A 35 5.27 -22.30 -16.64
C GLU A 35 5.39 -22.13 -15.11
N GLN A 36 6.50 -21.58 -14.61
CA GLN A 36 6.78 -21.43 -13.19
C GLN A 36 6.53 -20.02 -12.64
N ILE A 37 5.87 -19.14 -13.41
CA ILE A 37 5.62 -17.75 -13.02
C ILE A 37 5.00 -17.63 -11.62
N ASN A 38 3.98 -18.44 -11.32
CA ASN A 38 3.32 -18.42 -10.02
C ASN A 38 4.29 -18.79 -8.88
N THR A 39 5.16 -19.77 -9.12
CA THR A 39 6.20 -20.20 -8.17
C THR A 39 7.26 -19.12 -7.99
N ILE A 40 7.64 -18.42 -9.07
CA ILE A 40 8.57 -17.29 -9.02
C ILE A 40 7.97 -16.16 -8.16
N ILE A 41 6.71 -15.78 -8.40
CA ILE A 41 6.03 -14.74 -7.61
C ILE A 41 5.96 -15.15 -6.14
N TYR A 42 5.52 -16.37 -5.84
CA TYR A 42 5.41 -16.87 -4.47
C TYR A 42 6.77 -16.89 -3.75
N THR A 43 7.80 -17.42 -4.40
CA THR A 43 9.16 -17.48 -3.82
C THR A 43 9.76 -16.10 -3.62
N THR A 44 9.47 -15.14 -4.50
CA THR A 44 9.88 -13.75 -4.36
C THR A 44 9.20 -13.05 -3.20
N LEU A 45 7.88 -13.23 -3.04
CA LEU A 45 7.16 -12.61 -1.93
C LEU A 45 7.56 -13.21 -0.57
N THR A 46 7.78 -14.52 -0.51
CA THR A 46 8.20 -15.25 0.72
C THR A 46 9.68 -15.11 1.08
N ASN A 47 10.51 -14.60 0.17
CA ASN A 47 11.93 -14.29 0.43
C ASN A 47 12.25 -12.82 0.18
N SER A 48 11.23 -11.96 0.22
CA SER A 48 11.35 -10.54 -0.04
C SER A 48 12.29 -9.85 0.95
N ILE A 49 12.87 -8.73 0.52
CA ILE A 49 13.74 -7.90 1.37
C ILE A 49 13.00 -7.46 2.65
N GLN A 50 11.67 -7.28 2.56
CA GLN A 50 10.80 -6.98 3.70
C GLN A 50 10.99 -7.95 4.88
N LEU A 51 11.14 -9.24 4.62
CA LEU A 51 11.29 -10.26 5.66
C LEU A 51 12.67 -10.21 6.33
N LYS A 52 13.70 -9.80 5.58
CA LYS A 52 15.07 -9.60 6.12
C LYS A 52 15.16 -8.37 7.03
N ILE A 53 14.32 -7.36 6.78
CA ILE A 53 14.24 -6.10 7.55
C ILE A 53 13.18 -6.22 8.67
N SER A 54 12.59 -7.40 8.90
CA SER A 54 11.52 -7.58 9.89
C SER A 54 11.93 -7.18 11.31
N SER A 55 13.21 -7.20 11.68
CA SER A 55 13.68 -6.68 12.97
C SER A 55 13.41 -5.18 13.17
N TYR A 56 13.36 -4.40 12.09
CA TYR A 56 13.06 -2.96 12.12
C TYR A 56 11.57 -2.65 11.93
N SER A 57 10.73 -3.68 11.77
CA SER A 57 9.29 -3.55 11.56
C SER A 57 8.58 -2.71 12.61
N VAL A 58 9.02 -2.84 13.87
CA VAL A 58 8.49 -2.13 15.02
C VAL A 58 8.57 -0.62 14.81
N TYR A 59 9.68 -0.11 14.27
CA TYR A 59 9.86 1.32 14.01
C TYR A 59 8.89 1.80 12.92
N PHE A 60 8.70 1.02 11.85
CA PHE A 60 7.73 1.36 10.79
C PHE A 60 6.29 1.33 11.30
N GLN A 61 5.96 0.37 12.16
CA GLN A 61 4.63 0.25 12.79
C GLN A 61 4.33 1.46 13.68
N ILE A 62 5.27 1.80 14.57
CA ILE A 62 5.14 2.95 15.48
C ILE A 62 5.03 4.25 14.68
N LEU A 63 5.88 4.44 13.67
CA LEU A 63 5.83 5.62 12.79
C LEU A 63 4.48 5.74 12.08
N SER A 64 3.97 4.64 11.53
CA SER A 64 2.67 4.57 10.86
C SER A 64 1.55 5.01 11.81
N LEU A 65 1.48 4.44 13.02
CA LEU A 65 0.49 4.79 14.03
C LEU A 65 0.57 6.26 14.44
N ILE A 66 1.78 6.78 14.68
CA ILE A 66 1.99 8.18 15.06
C ILE A 66 1.42 9.09 13.96
N ILE A 67 1.73 8.83 12.69
CA ILE A 67 1.25 9.66 11.58
C ILE A 67 -0.28 9.60 11.45
N LEU A 68 -0.88 8.41 11.65
CA LEU A 68 -2.33 8.24 11.62
C LEU A 68 -3.03 8.99 12.76
N VAL A 69 -2.52 8.87 13.99
CA VAL A 69 -3.06 9.58 15.15
C VAL A 69 -2.90 11.09 14.98
N LEU A 70 -1.73 11.54 14.51
CA LEU A 70 -1.49 12.96 14.25
C LEU A 70 -2.40 13.51 13.15
N LEU A 71 -2.69 12.74 12.09
CA LEU A 71 -3.66 13.14 11.07
C LEU A 71 -5.06 13.34 11.66
N ILE A 72 -5.50 12.47 12.57
CA ILE A 72 -6.83 12.58 13.20
C ILE A 72 -6.88 13.80 14.14
N VAL A 73 -5.82 14.06 14.91
CA VAL A 73 -5.76 15.16 15.88
C VAL A 73 -5.56 16.52 15.22
N LEU A 74 -4.61 16.61 14.28
CA LEU A 74 -4.19 17.86 13.64
C LEU A 74 -4.88 18.11 12.30
N LYS A 75 -5.61 17.12 11.77
CA LYS A 75 -6.43 17.21 10.56
C LYS A 75 -5.63 17.78 9.39
N ASN A 76 -6.15 18.83 8.77
CA ASN A 76 -5.58 19.44 7.57
C ASN A 76 -4.18 20.04 7.77
N ARG A 77 -3.74 20.27 9.02
CA ARG A 77 -2.35 20.72 9.29
C ARG A 77 -1.31 19.64 8.94
N MET A 78 -1.69 18.37 8.99
CA MET A 78 -0.81 17.23 8.70
C MET A 78 -0.98 16.67 7.28
N LYS A 79 -1.80 17.29 6.43
CA LYS A 79 -2.10 16.78 5.08
C LYS A 79 -0.85 16.50 4.24
N LEU A 80 0.13 17.41 4.28
CA LEU A 80 1.35 17.30 3.49
C LEU A 80 2.23 16.16 4.00
N ILE A 81 2.39 16.04 5.32
CA ILE A 81 3.19 14.98 5.95
C ILE A 81 2.54 13.61 5.70
N PHE A 82 1.21 13.53 5.78
CA PHE A 82 0.49 12.30 5.47
C PHE A 82 0.64 11.91 3.99
N ASN A 83 0.43 12.84 3.06
CA ASN A 83 0.60 12.57 1.63
C ASN A 83 2.04 12.11 1.30
N LEU A 84 3.04 12.76 1.91
CA LEU A 84 4.45 12.38 1.78
C LEU A 84 4.69 10.97 2.34
N TYR A 85 4.16 10.69 3.53
CA TYR A 85 4.29 9.37 4.15
C TYR A 85 3.67 8.27 3.29
N VAL A 86 2.48 8.49 2.74
CA VAL A 86 1.82 7.53 1.85
C VAL A 86 2.67 7.34 0.58
N ALA A 87 3.08 8.42 -0.09
CA ALA A 87 3.94 8.34 -1.28
C ALA A 87 5.24 7.54 -1.04
N VAL A 88 5.94 7.84 0.06
CA VAL A 88 7.17 7.13 0.44
C VAL A 88 6.87 5.66 0.78
N SER A 89 5.77 5.39 1.49
CA SER A 89 5.37 4.02 1.82
C SER A 89 5.13 3.19 0.56
N TYR A 90 4.46 3.73 -0.46
CA TYR A 90 4.26 3.04 -1.73
C TYR A 90 5.56 2.78 -2.51
N ILE A 91 6.50 3.72 -2.47
CA ILE A 91 7.85 3.49 -3.04
C ILE A 91 8.55 2.35 -2.30
N LEU A 92 8.48 2.34 -0.96
CA LEU A 92 9.05 1.27 -0.16
C LEU A 92 8.37 -0.07 -0.46
N PHE A 93 7.04 -0.12 -0.56
CA PHE A 93 6.32 -1.35 -0.93
C PHE A 93 6.74 -1.84 -2.31
N ALA A 94 6.97 -0.94 -3.27
CA ALA A 94 7.41 -1.31 -4.62
C ALA A 94 8.72 -2.10 -4.56
N PHE A 95 9.75 -1.58 -3.90
CA PHE A 95 11.07 -2.21 -3.91
C PHE A 95 11.28 -3.27 -2.82
N VAL A 96 10.78 -3.03 -1.61
CA VAL A 96 11.09 -3.88 -0.44
C VAL A 96 10.26 -5.17 -0.43
N GLN A 97 9.00 -5.10 -0.89
CA GLN A 97 8.09 -6.25 -0.88
C GLN A 97 8.17 -7.08 -2.16
N ASN A 98 8.46 -6.47 -3.31
CA ASN A 98 8.39 -7.15 -4.62
C ASN A 98 9.75 -7.55 -5.19
N ILE A 99 10.85 -7.33 -4.47
CA ILE A 99 12.20 -7.75 -4.85
C ILE A 99 12.72 -8.78 -3.85
N ALA A 100 13.26 -9.87 -4.36
CA ALA A 100 13.94 -10.89 -3.58
C ALA A 100 15.22 -11.35 -4.27
N ILE A 101 16.17 -11.77 -3.44
CA ILE A 101 17.40 -12.43 -3.87
C ILE A 101 17.34 -13.85 -3.32
N THR A 102 17.17 -14.82 -4.22
CA THR A 102 17.04 -16.25 -3.90
C THR A 102 18.12 -17.05 -4.61
N GLU A 103 18.50 -18.21 -4.06
CA GLU A 103 19.48 -19.09 -4.71
C GLU A 103 18.92 -19.68 -6.02
N LYS A 104 17.62 -20.00 -6.03
CA LYS A 104 16.93 -20.67 -7.15
C LYS A 104 16.73 -19.76 -8.37
N TYR A 105 16.32 -18.51 -8.17
CA TYR A 105 15.97 -17.57 -9.25
C TYR A 105 16.90 -16.34 -9.31
N GLY A 106 17.88 -16.25 -8.39
CA GLY A 106 18.76 -15.09 -8.25
C GLY A 106 17.97 -13.85 -7.86
N TRP A 107 18.20 -12.75 -8.56
CA TRP A 107 17.37 -11.54 -8.50
C TRP A 107 16.02 -11.81 -9.14
N SER A 108 14.96 -11.77 -8.34
CA SER A 108 13.58 -11.84 -8.84
C SER A 108 12.76 -10.64 -8.41
N ILE A 109 11.95 -10.15 -9.35
CA ILE A 109 11.17 -8.92 -9.23
C ILE A 109 9.77 -9.18 -9.75
N VAL A 110 8.75 -8.88 -8.95
CA VAL A 110 7.35 -8.86 -9.41
C VAL A 110 7.09 -7.51 -10.10
N THR A 111 7.52 -7.43 -11.36
CA THR A 111 7.56 -6.20 -12.18
C THR A 111 6.23 -5.46 -12.21
N VAL A 112 5.12 -6.19 -12.35
CA VAL A 112 3.78 -5.58 -12.40
C VAL A 112 3.42 -4.86 -11.11
N ASN A 113 3.71 -5.46 -9.94
CA ASN A 113 3.44 -4.83 -8.65
C ASN A 113 4.33 -3.59 -8.47
N VAL A 114 5.60 -3.65 -8.88
CA VAL A 114 6.51 -2.50 -8.83
C VAL A 114 5.93 -1.35 -9.65
N ILE A 115 5.54 -1.59 -10.90
CA ILE A 115 4.97 -0.56 -11.79
C ILE A 115 3.69 0.03 -11.19
N MET A 116 2.78 -0.82 -10.69
CA MET A 116 1.52 -0.37 -10.11
C MET A 116 1.73 0.45 -8.84
N PHE A 117 2.61 0.00 -7.94
CA PHE A 117 2.89 0.73 -6.70
C PHE A 117 3.59 2.05 -6.96
N LEU A 118 4.50 2.11 -7.95
CA LEU A 118 5.12 3.36 -8.40
C LEU A 118 4.10 4.30 -9.06
N PHE A 119 3.14 3.77 -9.83
CA PHE A 119 2.06 4.58 -10.39
C PHE A 119 1.22 5.22 -9.28
N VAL A 120 0.83 4.45 -8.26
CA VAL A 120 0.08 5.00 -7.11
C VAL A 120 0.94 6.01 -6.34
N ALA A 121 2.23 5.70 -6.08
CA ALA A 121 3.15 6.65 -5.46
C ALA A 121 3.23 7.96 -6.24
N TYR A 122 3.30 7.90 -7.57
CA TYR A 122 3.35 9.08 -8.44
C TYR A 122 2.10 9.95 -8.30
N VAL A 123 0.91 9.34 -8.26
CA VAL A 123 -0.34 10.06 -8.02
C VAL A 123 -0.30 10.79 -6.68
N TRP A 124 0.15 10.11 -5.62
CA TRP A 124 0.30 10.71 -4.29
C TRP A 124 1.37 11.82 -4.24
N VAL A 125 2.47 11.68 -4.99
CA VAL A 125 3.49 12.74 -5.11
C VAL A 125 2.91 13.99 -5.78
N ILE A 126 2.11 13.85 -6.83
CA ILE A 126 1.42 14.99 -7.45
C ILE A 126 0.51 15.69 -6.42
N GLU A 127 -0.14 14.91 -5.57
CA GLU A 127 -1.03 15.41 -4.53
C GLU A 127 -0.29 16.19 -3.43
N ILE A 128 0.99 15.90 -3.16
CA ILE A 128 1.83 16.73 -2.28
C ILE A 128 1.97 18.16 -2.82
N PHE A 129 2.17 18.31 -4.13
CA PHE A 129 2.36 19.63 -4.76
C PHE A 129 1.06 20.42 -4.93
N GLN A 130 -0.07 19.75 -5.16
CA GLN A 130 -1.36 20.43 -5.38
C GLN A 130 -2.19 20.57 -4.09
N SER A 131 -1.99 19.66 -3.14
CA SER A 131 -2.61 19.66 -1.82
C SER A 131 -4.12 19.89 -1.82
N LYS A 132 -4.83 19.24 -2.74
CA LYS A 132 -6.28 19.33 -2.93
C LYS A 132 -7.06 18.48 -1.93
N ASN A 133 -6.45 17.45 -1.37
CA ASN A 133 -7.04 16.63 -0.31
C ASN A 133 -7.30 17.47 0.94
N ASP A 134 -8.55 17.43 1.41
CA ASP A 134 -8.95 17.96 2.70
C ASP A 134 -9.26 16.83 3.69
N TYR A 135 -8.51 16.81 4.79
CA TYR A 135 -8.66 15.86 5.89
C TYR A 135 -9.33 16.49 7.11
N SER A 136 -10.26 17.43 6.89
CA SER A 136 -11.01 18.11 7.95
C SER A 136 -12.06 17.22 8.64
N PHE A 137 -12.42 16.09 8.02
CA PHE A 137 -13.51 15.18 8.43
C PHE A 137 -14.86 15.88 8.49
N SER A 138 -15.09 16.87 7.62
CA SER A 138 -16.33 17.66 7.57
C SER A 138 -16.76 17.92 6.12
N PRO A 139 -17.89 17.35 5.64
CA PRO A 139 -18.84 16.51 6.35
C PRO A 139 -18.36 15.05 6.50
N PHE A 140 -18.44 14.51 7.72
CA PHE A 140 -18.09 13.11 7.98
C PHE A 140 -19.14 12.14 7.42
N GLN A 141 -18.73 11.25 6.52
CA GLN A 141 -19.63 10.30 5.86
C GLN A 141 -19.87 9.05 6.73
N TRP A 142 -20.84 9.11 7.65
CA TRP A 142 -21.21 7.99 8.53
C TRP A 142 -21.53 6.70 7.76
N LYS A 143 -22.04 6.80 6.52
CA LYS A 143 -22.32 5.67 5.63
C LYS A 143 -21.10 4.77 5.41
N TYR A 144 -19.88 5.34 5.42
CA TYR A 144 -18.64 4.61 5.18
C TYR A 144 -17.88 4.24 6.46
N SER A 145 -18.42 4.57 7.64
CA SER A 145 -17.74 4.30 8.92
C SER A 145 -17.52 2.81 9.21
N TRP A 146 -18.33 1.92 8.63
CA TRP A 146 -18.11 0.47 8.74
C TRP A 146 -16.76 0.03 8.14
N MET A 147 -16.21 0.78 7.18
CA MET A 147 -14.89 0.50 6.58
C MET A 147 -13.75 0.70 7.58
N ILE A 148 -13.96 1.49 8.65
CA ILE A 148 -12.98 1.66 9.73
C ILE A 148 -12.73 0.31 10.40
N LEU A 149 -13.79 -0.45 10.69
CA LEU A 149 -13.65 -1.75 11.34
C LEU A 149 -12.86 -2.73 10.45
N LEU A 150 -13.19 -2.76 9.16
CA LEU A 150 -12.55 -3.66 8.20
C LEU A 150 -11.08 -3.30 7.95
N SER A 151 -10.77 -2.00 7.82
CA SER A 151 -9.40 -1.54 7.64
C SER A 151 -8.55 -1.70 8.89
N LEU A 152 -9.11 -1.47 10.08
CA LEU A 152 -8.44 -1.76 11.34
C LEU A 152 -8.19 -3.25 11.51
N PHE A 153 -9.14 -4.11 11.14
CA PHE A 153 -8.95 -5.55 11.19
C PHE A 153 -7.81 -6.01 10.26
N ALA A 154 -7.78 -5.49 9.02
CA ALA A 154 -6.69 -5.76 8.08
C ALA A 154 -5.34 -5.26 8.63
N TYR A 155 -5.32 -4.04 9.16
CA TYR A 155 -4.11 -3.42 9.69
C TYR A 155 -3.58 -4.13 10.95
N LEU A 156 -4.47 -4.55 11.86
CA LEU A 156 -4.12 -5.29 13.08
C LEU A 156 -3.66 -6.72 12.75
N CYS A 157 -4.19 -7.32 11.70
CA CYS A 157 -3.87 -8.67 11.23
C CYS A 157 -3.76 -9.71 12.39
N PRO A 158 -4.87 -9.98 13.11
CA PRO A 158 -4.85 -10.84 14.31
C PRO A 158 -4.62 -12.34 14.02
N LEU A 159 -4.47 -12.72 12.75
CA LEU A 159 -4.37 -14.12 12.30
C LEU A 159 -2.97 -14.71 12.53
N SER A 160 -2.81 -15.61 13.48
CA SER A 160 -1.55 -16.35 13.72
C SER A 160 -1.69 -17.80 13.27
N ALA A 161 -0.57 -18.54 13.22
CA ALA A 161 -0.60 -19.98 12.92
C ALA A 161 -1.52 -20.76 13.89
N ASP A 162 -1.62 -20.28 15.13
CA ASP A 162 -2.42 -20.89 16.21
C ASP A 162 -3.85 -20.31 16.34
N GLY A 163 -4.29 -19.48 15.39
CA GLY A 163 -5.62 -18.84 15.40
C GLY A 163 -5.59 -17.33 15.68
N PHE A 164 -6.63 -16.80 16.33
CA PHE A 164 -6.75 -15.36 16.62
C PHE A 164 -5.91 -14.96 17.84
N ASN A 165 -4.89 -14.13 17.62
CA ASN A 165 -4.07 -13.57 18.69
C ASN A 165 -4.28 -12.05 18.76
N PHE A 166 -4.97 -11.60 19.81
CA PHE A 166 -5.29 -10.20 20.07
C PHE A 166 -4.27 -9.48 20.97
N ASN A 167 -3.12 -10.10 21.24
CA ASN A 167 -2.11 -9.47 22.08
C ASN A 167 -1.56 -8.19 21.39
N PRO A 168 -1.60 -7.00 22.02
CA PRO A 168 -1.10 -5.76 21.44
C PRO A 168 0.39 -5.83 21.06
N ALA A 169 1.19 -6.61 21.78
CA ALA A 169 2.58 -6.86 21.43
C ALA A 169 2.69 -7.57 20.09
N HIS A 170 1.82 -8.54 19.82
CA HIS A 170 1.81 -9.30 18.58
C HIS A 170 1.58 -8.37 17.36
N PHE A 171 0.73 -7.36 17.48
CA PHE A 171 0.52 -6.36 16.44
C PHE A 171 1.79 -5.54 16.12
N VAL A 172 2.56 -5.16 17.14
CA VAL A 172 3.78 -4.35 16.96
C VAL A 172 4.90 -5.15 16.28
N TYR A 173 4.99 -6.46 16.54
CA TYR A 173 6.07 -7.32 16.00
C TYR A 173 5.77 -7.91 14.62
N LYS A 174 4.50 -7.98 14.18
CA LYS A 174 4.11 -8.70 12.97
C LYS A 174 4.28 -7.92 11.66
N ASN A 175 4.78 -6.69 11.73
CA ASN A 175 5.19 -5.91 10.56
C ASN A 175 4.06 -5.58 9.55
N SER A 176 2.83 -5.35 10.03
CA SER A 176 1.70 -5.10 9.12
C SER A 176 1.81 -3.76 8.39
N ALA A 177 2.48 -2.76 8.96
CA ALA A 177 2.68 -1.45 8.37
C ALA A 177 3.62 -1.44 7.15
N THR A 178 4.40 -2.49 6.91
CA THR A 178 5.25 -2.58 5.72
C THR A 178 4.60 -3.39 4.60
N ALA A 179 3.43 -3.97 4.84
CA ALA A 179 2.70 -4.74 3.85
C ALA A 179 1.62 -3.87 3.20
N PHE A 180 1.78 -3.61 1.90
CA PHE A 180 0.84 -2.83 1.09
C PHE A 180 -0.62 -3.27 1.31
N CYS A 181 -0.88 -4.58 1.27
CA CYS A 181 -2.22 -5.14 1.39
C CYS A 181 -2.91 -4.85 2.74
N LEU A 182 -2.15 -4.62 3.81
CA LEU A 182 -2.70 -4.36 5.15
C LEU A 182 -2.83 -2.86 5.42
N THR A 183 -1.94 -2.03 4.87
CA THR A 183 -1.93 -0.57 5.08
C THR A 183 -2.86 0.20 4.15
N THR A 184 -2.96 -0.21 2.89
CA THR A 184 -3.72 0.54 1.88
C THR A 184 -5.22 0.63 2.18
N PRO A 185 -5.90 -0.41 2.69
CA PRO A 185 -7.29 -0.28 3.12
C PRO A 185 -7.49 0.82 4.16
N LEU A 186 -6.50 1.06 5.03
CA LEU A 186 -6.55 2.09 6.05
C LEU A 186 -6.42 3.48 5.43
N PHE A 187 -5.45 3.69 4.54
CA PHE A 187 -5.31 4.97 3.82
C PHE A 187 -6.56 5.32 3.00
N LEU A 188 -7.09 4.34 2.25
CA LEU A 188 -8.29 4.54 1.44
C LEU A 188 -9.53 4.78 2.30
N THR A 189 -9.65 4.12 3.46
CA THR A 189 -10.75 4.37 4.39
C THR A 189 -10.71 5.81 4.90
N LEU A 190 -9.54 6.31 5.31
CA LEU A 190 -9.39 7.70 5.75
C LEU A 190 -9.79 8.70 4.66
N MET A 191 -9.44 8.43 3.40
CA MET A 191 -9.87 9.27 2.28
C MET A 191 -11.38 9.19 2.05
N THR A 192 -11.94 7.98 2.04
CA THR A 192 -13.37 7.74 1.76
C THR A 192 -14.27 8.45 2.78
N LEU A 193 -13.86 8.51 4.05
CA LEU A 193 -14.59 9.24 5.10
C LEU A 193 -14.65 10.76 4.87
N ASN A 194 -13.73 11.29 4.07
CA ASN A 194 -13.63 12.71 3.70
C ASN A 194 -14.25 13.02 2.32
N ILE A 195 -15.00 12.11 1.69
CA ILE A 195 -15.75 12.44 0.46
C ILE A 195 -16.83 13.50 0.79
N PRO A 196 -17.03 14.57 -0.03
CA PRO A 196 -16.45 14.81 -1.36
C PRO A 196 -15.19 15.69 -1.38
N SER A 197 -14.58 16.00 -0.24
CA SER A 197 -13.46 16.95 -0.13
C SER A 197 -12.08 16.32 -0.42
N ILE A 198 -12.05 15.20 -1.13
CA ILE A 198 -10.83 14.49 -1.54
C ILE A 198 -10.67 14.48 -3.06
N ASN A 199 -9.43 14.38 -3.52
CA ASN A 199 -9.14 14.19 -4.93
C ASN A 199 -9.45 12.74 -5.35
N ILE A 200 -10.41 12.56 -6.25
CA ILE A 200 -10.89 11.23 -6.72
C ILE A 200 -9.78 10.44 -7.45
N VAL A 201 -8.76 11.12 -7.96
CA VAL A 201 -7.65 10.46 -8.66
C VAL A 201 -6.71 9.73 -7.68
N THR A 202 -6.65 10.18 -6.43
CA THR A 202 -5.71 9.70 -5.39
C THR A 202 -6.30 8.53 -4.61
#